data_AF-A0A0D2KL38-F1
#
_entry.id   AF-A0A0D2KL38-F1
#
_cell.length_a   1.000
_cell.length_b   1.000
_cell.length_c   1.000
_cell.angle_alpha   90.00
_cell.angle_beta   90.00
_cell.angle_gamma   90.00
#
_symmetry.space_group_name_H-M   'P 1'
#
loop_
_entity.id
_entity.type
_entity.pdbx_description
1 polymer ?
#
loop_
_entity_poly.entity_id
_entity_poly.type
_entity_poly.pdbx_seq_one_letter_code
_entity_poly.pdbx_strand_id
1 'polypeptide(L)'
;MPTHLRANEGADILIVARTDARQAESLGEALWRAQAFAEAGADVLFIDALASADEMRAFCGLGGAAAGVPKMANMLEGGGKTPIMAPEELQAMGFALVAYPLSLLGVSIRAMQDALRGLKGGRIPGPREMGTFVDIQMAVGFPQYFDEERRYAISNATPGASPPPPPPTAAAFDAPGTAAGAAQPQPQAPPAGGYGASSFAQSGSAGTGATAAAPEVVEGVVLEPSSTQRSQGGGSTGSSLVSDKPFSTADDGDWAALKRSRFFRVRICDAKTKLSKLETRIPANFIGSLATMVPQIAGVNLDEMLRAAVGGKLDLSEPLVNYETGTGDLVQIWLEQ
;
A
#
# COMPACT_ATOMS: atom_id res chain seq x y z
N MET A 1 -9.42 -23.73 -23.52
CA MET A 1 -10.58 -24.05 -22.66
C MET A 1 -10.89 -22.81 -21.83
N PRO A 2 -12.14 -22.39 -21.67
CA PRO A 2 -12.47 -21.18 -20.91
C PRO A 2 -12.20 -21.41 -19.41
N THR A 3 -11.51 -20.45 -18.78
CA THR A 3 -11.19 -20.37 -17.35
C THR A 3 -12.47 -20.22 -16.51
N HIS A 4 -12.77 -21.21 -15.67
CA HIS A 4 -14.00 -21.24 -14.84
C HIS A 4 -14.04 -20.20 -13.69
N LEU A 5 -12.94 -19.49 -13.41
CA LEU A 5 -12.84 -18.56 -12.28
C LEU A 5 -13.36 -17.13 -12.56
N ARG A 6 -13.62 -16.76 -13.82
CA ARG A 6 -14.05 -15.40 -14.17
C ARG A 6 -15.52 -15.36 -14.56
N ALA A 7 -16.31 -14.53 -13.88
CA ALA A 7 -17.53 -13.98 -14.48
C ALA A 7 -17.09 -13.04 -15.61
N ASN A 8 -17.21 -13.50 -16.86
CA ASN A 8 -16.67 -12.80 -18.01
C ASN A 8 -17.58 -11.61 -18.38
N GLU A 9 -17.54 -10.54 -17.58
CA GLU A 9 -18.28 -9.28 -17.80
C GLU A 9 -17.59 -8.34 -18.80
N GLY A 10 -16.72 -8.88 -19.67
CA GLY A 10 -15.99 -8.10 -20.69
C GLY A 10 -14.68 -7.48 -20.21
N ALA A 11 -14.12 -7.95 -19.09
CA ALA A 11 -12.83 -7.49 -18.56
C ALA A 11 -11.74 -8.58 -18.67
N ASP A 12 -10.64 -8.28 -19.36
CA ASP A 12 -9.47 -9.18 -19.55
C ASP A 12 -8.52 -9.22 -18.33
N ILE A 13 -9.07 -9.19 -17.10
CA ILE A 13 -8.28 -9.11 -15.85
C ILE A 13 -7.66 -10.47 -15.52
N LEU A 14 -6.32 -10.54 -15.38
CA LEU A 14 -5.62 -11.77 -14.99
C LEU A 14 -5.81 -12.15 -13.52
N ILE A 15 -6.06 -13.43 -13.24
CA ILE A 15 -6.12 -14.01 -11.88
C ILE A 15 -4.76 -14.60 -11.51
N VAL A 16 -4.05 -13.95 -10.59
CA VAL A 16 -2.80 -14.44 -10.02
C VAL A 16 -3.10 -15.20 -8.73
N ALA A 17 -2.90 -16.52 -8.75
CA ALA A 17 -3.11 -17.36 -7.58
C ALA A 17 -1.83 -17.46 -6.75
N ARG A 18 -1.90 -16.94 -5.52
CA ARG A 18 -0.79 -16.90 -4.55
C ARG A 18 -0.98 -17.94 -3.46
N THR A 19 0.11 -18.60 -3.05
CA THR A 19 0.17 -19.37 -1.80
C THR A 19 1.39 -19.01 -0.95
N ASP A 20 1.15 -18.91 0.35
CA ASP A 20 2.16 -18.71 1.40
C ASP A 20 2.48 -20.01 2.15
N ALA A 21 1.97 -21.15 1.66
CA ALA A 21 2.12 -22.45 2.30
C ALA A 21 3.57 -22.92 2.42
N ARG A 22 4.51 -22.34 1.66
CA ARG A 22 5.92 -22.70 1.76
C ARG A 22 6.48 -22.41 3.15
N GLN A 23 6.15 -21.25 3.73
CA GLN A 23 6.58 -20.90 5.09
C GLN A 23 5.68 -21.49 6.16
N ALA A 24 4.38 -21.52 5.93
CA ALA A 24 3.41 -21.97 6.92
C ALA A 24 3.44 -23.50 7.12
N GLU A 25 3.70 -24.26 6.05
CA GLU A 25 3.55 -25.72 6.04
C GLU A 25 4.81 -26.40 5.48
N SER A 26 4.94 -26.49 4.15
CA SER A 26 6.07 -27.14 3.48
C SER A 26 6.14 -26.77 1.99
N LEU A 27 7.26 -27.10 1.34
CA LEU A 27 7.38 -26.99 -0.11
C LEU A 27 6.39 -27.90 -0.84
N GLY A 28 6.21 -29.15 -0.39
CA GLY A 28 5.29 -30.10 -1.03
C GLY A 28 3.85 -29.59 -1.05
N GLU A 29 3.39 -29.04 0.08
CA GLU A 29 2.06 -28.42 0.18
C GLU A 29 1.92 -27.21 -0.75
N ALA A 30 2.95 -26.35 -0.81
CA ALA A 30 2.93 -25.19 -1.69
C ALA A 30 2.85 -25.57 -3.19
N LEU A 31 3.62 -26.60 -3.60
CA LEU A 31 3.60 -27.11 -4.97
C LEU A 31 2.25 -27.76 -5.31
N TRP A 32 1.67 -28.53 -4.37
CA TRP A 32 0.34 -29.12 -4.54
C TRP A 32 -0.74 -28.04 -4.71
N ARG A 33 -0.73 -27.00 -3.88
CA ARG A 33 -1.66 -25.86 -4.01
C ARG A 33 -1.50 -25.14 -5.34
N ALA A 34 -0.27 -24.91 -5.79
CA ALA A 34 -0.03 -24.28 -7.09
C ALA A 34 -0.60 -25.11 -8.26
N GLN A 35 -0.50 -26.44 -8.21
CA GLN A 35 -1.16 -27.32 -9.18
C GLN A 35 -2.69 -27.23 -9.09
N ALA A 36 -3.26 -27.29 -7.88
CA ALA A 36 -4.70 -27.16 -7.68
C ALA A 36 -5.24 -25.81 -8.17
N PHE A 37 -4.47 -24.72 -8.01
CA PHE A 37 -4.83 -23.40 -8.54
C PHE A 37 -4.82 -23.39 -10.07
N ALA A 38 -3.86 -24.06 -10.71
CA ALA A 38 -3.86 -24.20 -12.16
C ALA A 38 -5.07 -24.99 -12.66
N GLU A 39 -5.44 -26.08 -11.98
CA GLU A 39 -6.63 -26.88 -12.29
C GLU A 39 -7.93 -26.09 -12.11
N ALA A 40 -7.98 -25.21 -11.11
CA ALA A 40 -9.09 -24.28 -10.92
C ALA A 40 -9.17 -23.20 -12.02
N GLY A 41 -8.10 -23.03 -12.82
CA GLY A 41 -8.05 -22.10 -13.95
C GLY A 41 -7.40 -20.76 -13.63
N ALA A 42 -6.45 -20.71 -12.69
CA ALA A 42 -5.63 -19.51 -12.46
C ALA A 42 -4.78 -19.17 -13.70
N ASP A 43 -4.62 -17.88 -13.98
CA ASP A 43 -3.87 -17.39 -15.14
C ASP A 43 -2.37 -17.26 -14.87
N VAL A 44 -2.01 -17.03 -13.61
CA VAL A 44 -0.62 -16.93 -13.15
C VAL A 44 -0.51 -17.62 -11.80
N LEU A 45 0.59 -18.34 -11.57
CA LEU A 45 0.90 -18.98 -10.29
C LEU A 45 2.01 -18.23 -9.56
N PHE A 46 1.88 -18.14 -8.24
CA PHE A 46 2.87 -17.54 -7.36
C PHE A 46 2.98 -18.31 -6.04
N ILE A 47 4.17 -18.83 -5.74
CA ILE A 47 4.51 -19.35 -4.40
C ILE A 47 5.41 -18.33 -3.72
N ASP A 48 4.98 -17.82 -2.57
CA ASP A 48 5.82 -16.89 -1.81
C ASP A 48 6.93 -17.63 -1.05
N ALA A 49 8.04 -16.92 -0.83
CA ALA A 49 9.14 -17.35 0.02
C ALA A 49 9.79 -18.72 -0.28
N LEU A 50 9.96 -19.06 -1.56
CA LEU A 50 10.80 -20.18 -1.99
C LEU A 50 12.24 -19.95 -1.54
N ALA A 51 12.80 -20.84 -0.71
CA ALA A 51 14.01 -20.57 0.05
C ALA A 51 15.32 -20.86 -0.71
N SER A 52 15.25 -21.43 -1.91
CA SER A 52 16.44 -21.75 -2.71
C SER A 52 16.14 -21.79 -4.21
N ALA A 53 17.20 -21.73 -5.03
CA ALA A 53 17.10 -21.90 -6.47
C ALA A 53 16.50 -23.26 -6.87
N ASP A 54 16.71 -24.31 -6.07
CA ASP A 54 16.17 -25.63 -6.36
C ASP A 54 14.66 -25.68 -6.12
N GLU A 55 14.16 -25.00 -5.08
CA GLU A 55 12.72 -24.85 -4.85
C GLU A 55 12.06 -24.04 -5.97
N MET A 56 12.74 -23.00 -6.45
CA MET A 56 12.32 -22.20 -7.60
C MET A 56 12.23 -23.03 -8.89
N ARG A 57 13.25 -23.85 -9.18
CA ARG A 57 13.22 -24.78 -10.31
C ARG A 57 12.13 -25.84 -10.16
N ALA A 58 11.91 -26.36 -8.95
CA ALA A 58 10.84 -27.33 -8.69
C ALA A 58 9.45 -26.72 -8.98
N PHE A 59 9.24 -25.46 -8.60
CA PHE A 59 8.02 -24.72 -8.92
C PHE A 59 7.85 -24.50 -10.43
N CYS A 60 8.88 -24.05 -11.12
CA CYS A 60 8.84 -23.87 -12.58
C CYS A 60 8.65 -25.20 -13.34
N GLY A 61 9.17 -26.29 -12.79
CA GLY A 61 9.09 -27.64 -13.35
C GLY A 61 7.77 -28.37 -13.12
N LEU A 62 6.76 -27.75 -12.50
CA LEU A 62 5.45 -28.37 -12.30
C LEU A 62 4.81 -28.78 -13.63
N GLY A 63 4.37 -30.04 -13.70
CA GLY A 63 3.67 -30.62 -14.85
C GLY A 63 2.15 -30.39 -14.83
N GLY A 64 1.42 -31.17 -15.65
CA GLY A 64 -0.04 -31.17 -15.68
C GLY A 64 -0.63 -29.83 -16.12
N ALA A 65 -1.74 -29.40 -15.50
CA ALA A 65 -2.36 -28.11 -15.76
C ALA A 65 -1.39 -26.94 -15.51
N ALA A 66 -0.52 -27.06 -14.50
CA ALA A 66 0.44 -26.02 -14.15
C ALA A 66 1.56 -25.82 -15.19
N ALA A 67 1.85 -26.80 -16.05
CA ALA A 67 2.94 -26.71 -17.03
C ALA A 67 2.78 -25.48 -17.96
N GLY A 68 1.55 -25.23 -18.41
CA GLY A 68 1.24 -24.12 -19.33
C GLY A 68 0.95 -22.78 -18.65
N VAL A 69 0.90 -22.71 -17.32
CA VAL A 69 0.54 -21.48 -16.61
C VAL A 69 1.81 -20.67 -16.29
N PRO A 70 1.89 -19.38 -16.64
CA PRO A 70 2.97 -18.48 -16.25
C PRO A 70 3.25 -18.49 -14.74
N LYS A 71 4.53 -18.48 -14.37
CA LYS A 71 4.97 -18.39 -12.97
C LYS A 71 5.53 -17.02 -12.69
N MET A 72 5.15 -16.47 -11.55
CA MET A 72 5.63 -15.19 -11.06
C MET A 72 6.63 -15.37 -9.91
N ALA A 73 7.72 -14.63 -9.97
CA ALA A 73 8.67 -14.48 -8.88
C ALA A 73 8.45 -13.14 -8.16
N ASN A 74 8.73 -13.12 -6.86
CA ASN A 74 8.70 -11.91 -6.05
C ASN A 74 10.08 -11.69 -5.42
N MET A 75 10.73 -10.60 -5.78
CA MET A 75 12.07 -10.23 -5.30
C MET A 75 11.92 -9.17 -4.21
N LEU A 76 12.37 -9.50 -2.99
CA LEU A 76 12.34 -8.59 -1.84
C LEU A 76 13.76 -8.22 -1.42
N GLU A 77 14.30 -7.18 -2.04
CA GLU A 77 15.66 -6.66 -1.85
C GLU A 77 15.78 -5.95 -0.49
N GLY A 78 15.89 -6.73 0.58
CA GLY A 78 15.99 -6.18 1.93
C GLY A 78 15.65 -7.13 3.08
N GLY A 79 15.34 -8.40 2.80
CA GLY A 79 15.10 -9.39 3.87
C GLY A 79 14.13 -10.52 3.54
N GLY A 80 13.73 -10.68 2.27
CA GLY A 80 12.95 -11.84 1.85
C GLY A 80 13.70 -13.16 2.04
N LYS A 81 12.96 -14.28 2.10
CA LYS A 81 13.56 -15.63 2.11
C LYS A 81 14.04 -16.05 0.73
N THR A 82 13.40 -15.56 -0.33
CA THR A 82 13.74 -15.88 -1.71
C THR A 82 15.10 -15.28 -2.06
N PRO A 83 16.07 -16.09 -2.55
CA PRO A 83 17.33 -15.55 -3.06
C PRO A 83 17.07 -14.56 -4.20
N ILE A 84 17.74 -13.41 -4.15
CA ILE A 84 17.65 -12.41 -5.22
C ILE A 84 18.44 -12.91 -6.43
N MET A 85 17.78 -12.92 -7.59
CA MET A 85 18.34 -13.37 -8.85
C MET A 85 18.14 -12.32 -9.94
N ALA A 86 19.00 -12.34 -10.94
CA ALA A 86 18.83 -11.47 -12.11
C ALA A 86 17.59 -11.92 -12.93
N PRO A 87 16.90 -10.99 -13.61
CA PRO A 87 15.78 -11.33 -14.49
C PRO A 87 16.10 -12.44 -15.49
N GLU A 88 17.31 -12.46 -16.04
CA GLU A 88 17.77 -13.45 -17.02
C GLU A 88 17.87 -14.84 -16.41
N GLU A 89 18.31 -14.95 -15.15
CA GLU A 89 18.38 -16.22 -14.42
C GLU A 89 16.98 -16.75 -14.11
N LEU A 90 16.06 -15.87 -13.69
CA LEU A 90 14.66 -16.22 -13.45
C LEU A 90 13.97 -16.70 -14.73
N GLN A 91 14.21 -16.01 -15.84
CA GLN A 91 13.70 -16.40 -17.15
C GLN A 91 14.24 -17.77 -17.57
N ALA A 92 15.54 -18.01 -17.40
CA ALA A 92 16.16 -19.30 -17.71
C ALA A 92 15.59 -20.46 -16.86
N MET A 93 15.13 -20.18 -15.64
CA MET A 93 14.44 -21.17 -14.80
C MET A 93 13.01 -21.46 -15.24
N GLY A 94 12.36 -20.53 -15.96
CA GLY A 94 10.98 -20.66 -16.43
C GLY A 94 9.98 -19.72 -15.75
N PHE A 95 10.42 -18.68 -15.04
CA PHE A 95 9.53 -17.60 -14.63
C PHE A 95 9.19 -16.68 -15.81
N ALA A 96 7.96 -16.19 -15.81
CA ALA A 96 7.45 -15.28 -16.84
C ALA A 96 7.22 -13.85 -16.33
N LEU A 97 7.09 -13.69 -15.00
CA LEU A 97 6.91 -12.39 -14.36
C LEU A 97 7.84 -12.28 -13.15
N VAL A 98 8.30 -11.06 -12.87
CA VAL A 98 9.01 -10.72 -11.64
C VAL A 98 8.44 -9.44 -11.06
N ALA A 99 8.18 -9.42 -9.75
CA ALA A 99 7.83 -8.22 -9.01
C ALA A 99 8.98 -7.77 -8.11
N TYR A 100 9.09 -6.45 -8.00
CA TYR A 100 10.05 -5.71 -7.20
C TYR A 100 9.28 -4.74 -6.28
N PRO A 101 8.44 -5.24 -5.35
CA PRO A 101 7.43 -4.42 -4.68
C PRO A 101 8.00 -3.40 -3.69
N LEU A 102 9.25 -3.59 -3.22
CA LEU A 102 9.87 -2.73 -2.21
C LEU A 102 10.97 -1.82 -2.75
N SER A 103 11.49 -2.06 -3.95
CA SER A 103 12.72 -1.41 -4.43
C SER A 103 12.53 0.10 -4.58
N LEU A 104 11.48 0.53 -5.28
CA LEU A 104 11.18 1.95 -5.45
C LEU A 104 10.80 2.62 -4.12
N LEU A 105 10.09 1.91 -3.24
CA LEU A 105 9.73 2.41 -1.92
C LEU A 105 10.97 2.63 -1.05
N GLY A 106 11.85 1.65 -0.97
CA GLY A 106 13.09 1.71 -0.20
C GLY A 106 14.03 2.81 -0.68
N VAL A 107 14.23 2.91 -2.00
CA VAL A 107 15.03 3.99 -2.61
C VAL A 107 14.44 5.36 -2.28
N SER A 108 13.12 5.52 -2.42
CA SER A 108 12.43 6.78 -2.13
C SER A 108 12.54 7.19 -0.66
N ILE A 109 12.34 6.24 0.26
CA ILE A 109 12.50 6.48 1.71
C ILE A 109 13.91 6.97 2.01
N ARG A 110 14.94 6.33 1.45
CA ARG A 110 16.32 6.73 1.69
C ARG A 110 16.61 8.14 1.16
N ALA A 111 16.18 8.44 -0.06
CA ALA A 111 16.36 9.77 -0.67
C ALA A 111 15.67 10.86 0.14
N MET A 112 14.42 10.63 0.59
CA MET A 112 13.68 11.56 1.44
C MET A 112 14.40 11.80 2.77
N GLN A 113 14.89 10.74 3.43
CA GLN A 113 15.64 10.87 4.68
C GLN A 113 16.95 11.66 4.51
N ASP A 114 17.67 11.43 3.41
CA ASP A 114 18.91 12.14 3.09
C ASP A 114 18.65 13.63 2.83
N ALA A 115 17.57 13.96 2.12
CA ALA A 115 17.12 15.34 1.90
C ALA A 115 16.73 16.03 3.22
N LEU A 116 15.91 15.38 4.06
CA LEU A 116 15.49 15.92 5.36
C LEU A 116 16.68 16.17 6.30
N ARG A 117 17.66 15.26 6.34
CA ARG A 117 18.90 15.45 7.10
C ARG A 117 19.71 16.64 6.58
N GLY A 118 19.77 16.82 5.26
CA GLY A 118 20.38 17.99 4.62
C GLY A 118 19.70 19.29 5.05
N LEU A 119 18.37 19.36 4.90
CA LEU A 119 17.58 20.55 5.23
C LEU A 119 17.72 20.94 6.70
N LYS A 120 17.73 19.98 7.62
CA LYS A 120 17.97 20.22 9.05
C LYS A 120 19.33 20.89 9.30
N GLY A 121 20.34 20.58 8.48
CA GLY A 121 21.68 21.18 8.54
C GLY A 121 21.88 22.41 7.64
N GLY A 122 20.82 22.94 7.01
CA GLY A 122 20.89 24.09 6.11
C GLY A 122 21.31 23.78 4.66
N ARG A 123 21.48 22.51 4.29
CA ARG A 123 21.75 22.09 2.92
C ARG A 123 20.45 21.87 2.16
N ILE A 124 20.24 22.65 1.10
CA ILE A 124 19.09 22.51 0.20
C ILE A 124 19.45 21.54 -0.93
N PRO A 125 18.59 20.54 -1.26
CA PRO A 125 18.83 19.64 -2.37
C PRO A 125 18.94 20.38 -3.71
N GLY A 126 19.97 20.05 -4.48
CA GLY A 126 20.19 20.65 -5.81
C GLY A 126 19.52 19.88 -6.95
N PRO A 127 19.55 20.39 -8.19
CA PRO A 127 18.99 19.72 -9.35
C PRO A 127 19.51 18.30 -9.61
N ARG A 128 20.72 17.96 -9.13
CA ARG A 128 21.26 16.60 -9.21
C ARG A 128 20.55 15.58 -8.33
N GLU A 129 19.94 16.03 -7.23
CA GLU A 129 19.33 15.15 -6.23
C GLU A 129 17.82 15.02 -6.44
N MET A 130 17.14 16.08 -6.88
CA MET A 130 15.68 16.11 -7.03
C MET A 130 15.17 16.38 -8.46
N GLY A 131 16.08 16.52 -9.43
CA GLY A 131 15.73 17.01 -10.76
C GLY A 131 15.46 18.51 -10.78
N THR A 132 15.28 19.06 -11.97
CA THR A 132 14.79 20.42 -12.18
C THR A 132 13.27 20.48 -12.02
N PHE A 133 12.71 21.68 -11.91
CA PHE A 133 11.25 21.86 -11.93
C PHE A 133 10.62 21.30 -13.21
N VAL A 134 11.33 21.42 -14.34
CA VAL A 134 10.90 20.84 -15.62
C VAL A 134 10.84 19.32 -15.53
N ASP A 135 11.86 18.67 -14.96
CA ASP A 135 11.88 17.21 -14.79
C ASP A 135 10.68 16.73 -13.96
N ILE A 136 10.32 17.48 -12.92
CA ILE A 136 9.14 17.20 -12.09
C ILE A 136 7.86 17.33 -12.92
N GLN A 137 7.68 18.42 -13.67
CA GLN A 137 6.51 18.61 -14.55
C GLN A 137 6.38 17.50 -15.58
N MET A 138 7.49 17.08 -16.19
CA MET A 138 7.52 15.95 -17.12
C MET A 138 7.10 14.65 -16.43
N ALA A 139 7.60 14.39 -15.21
CA ALA A 139 7.29 13.19 -14.46
C ALA A 139 5.82 13.09 -14.03
N VAL A 140 5.18 14.21 -13.71
CA VAL A 140 3.76 14.25 -13.29
C VAL A 140 2.78 14.43 -14.45
N GLY A 141 3.24 14.42 -15.70
CA GLY A 141 2.37 14.37 -16.89
C GLY A 141 1.82 15.73 -17.36
N PHE A 142 2.48 16.84 -17.03
CA PHE A 142 2.07 18.16 -17.51
C PHE A 142 2.02 18.29 -19.05
N PRO A 143 2.96 17.71 -19.82
CA PRO A 143 2.92 17.82 -21.29
C PRO A 143 1.59 17.31 -21.87
N GLN A 144 1.12 16.16 -21.41
CA GLN A 144 -0.13 15.54 -21.84
C GLN A 144 -1.33 16.41 -21.47
N TYR A 145 -1.31 16.99 -20.27
CA TYR A 145 -2.34 17.93 -19.82
C TYR A 145 -2.43 19.16 -20.75
N PHE A 146 -1.30 19.75 -21.13
CA PHE A 146 -1.27 20.89 -22.04
C PHE A 146 -1.67 20.54 -23.49
N ASP A 147 -1.35 19.34 -23.95
CA ASP A 147 -1.84 18.82 -25.24
C ASP A 147 -3.38 18.70 -25.23
N GLU A 148 -3.93 18.19 -24.13
CA GLU A 148 -5.37 18.06 -23.95
C GLU A 148 -6.07 19.41 -23.85
N GLU A 149 -5.50 20.37 -23.10
CA GLU A 149 -5.98 21.75 -23.03
C GLU A 149 -6.07 22.38 -24.43
N ARG A 150 -5.01 22.25 -25.25
CA ARG A 150 -5.00 22.78 -26.63
C ARG A 150 -6.06 22.13 -27.50
N ARG A 151 -6.29 20.82 -27.36
CA ARG A 151 -7.31 20.09 -28.13
C ARG A 151 -8.72 20.62 -27.86
N TYR A 152 -8.98 21.03 -26.62
CA TYR A 152 -10.28 21.57 -26.19
C TYR A 152 -10.29 23.09 -26.08
N ALA A 153 -9.25 23.78 -26.56
CA ALA A 153 -9.18 25.22 -26.55
C ALA A 153 -10.31 25.80 -27.43
N ILE A 154 -11.35 26.29 -26.78
CA ILE A 154 -12.40 27.06 -27.43
C ILE A 154 -11.83 28.43 -27.78
N SER A 155 -11.96 28.81 -29.05
CA SER A 155 -11.63 30.15 -29.53
C SER A 155 -12.62 31.17 -28.94
N ASN A 156 -12.45 31.53 -27.68
CA ASN A 156 -12.92 32.84 -27.23
C ASN A 156 -11.92 33.84 -27.79
N ALA A 157 -12.24 34.38 -28.97
CA ALA A 157 -11.58 35.56 -29.50
C ALA A 157 -11.89 36.75 -28.58
N THR A 158 -11.30 36.77 -27.40
CA THR A 158 -11.12 37.99 -26.62
C THR A 158 -9.87 38.65 -27.18
N PRO A 159 -9.96 39.83 -27.82
CA PRO A 159 -8.78 40.55 -28.27
C PRO A 159 -7.88 40.84 -27.06
N GLY A 160 -6.71 40.18 -26.99
CA GLY A 160 -5.70 40.42 -25.94
C GLY A 160 -5.35 39.25 -25.01
N ALA A 161 -5.93 38.05 -25.17
CA ALA A 161 -5.48 36.89 -24.40
C ALA A 161 -4.13 36.35 -24.94
N SER A 162 -3.10 36.36 -24.10
CA SER A 162 -1.79 35.78 -24.43
C SER A 162 -1.93 34.25 -24.63
N PRO A 163 -1.22 33.66 -25.61
CA PRO A 163 -1.24 32.21 -25.80
C PRO A 163 -0.72 31.49 -24.55
N PRO A 164 -1.19 30.26 -24.27
CA PRO A 164 -0.65 29.46 -23.18
C PRO A 164 0.87 29.28 -23.36
N PRO A 165 1.64 29.27 -22.27
CA PRO A 165 3.09 29.14 -22.35
C PRO A 165 3.44 27.84 -23.08
N PRO A 166 4.50 27.85 -23.91
CA PRO A 166 4.94 26.63 -24.60
C PRO A 166 5.30 25.56 -23.55
N PRO A 167 5.14 24.27 -23.89
CA PRO A 167 5.54 23.19 -23.01
C PRO A 167 7.02 23.38 -22.62
N PRO A 168 7.39 23.09 -21.36
CA PRO A 168 8.76 23.26 -20.92
C PRO A 168 9.67 22.36 -21.77
N THR A 169 10.54 22.96 -22.58
CA THR A 169 11.54 22.25 -23.37
C THR A 169 12.86 22.20 -22.61
N ALA A 170 13.48 21.02 -22.54
CA ALA A 170 14.78 20.80 -21.88
C ALA A 170 15.95 21.66 -22.43
N ALA A 171 15.80 22.28 -23.61
CA ALA A 171 16.87 22.97 -24.33
C ALA A 171 17.09 24.46 -23.96
N ALA A 172 16.29 25.06 -23.07
CA ALA A 172 16.24 26.53 -22.93
C ALA A 172 17.24 27.16 -21.94
N PHE A 173 18.12 26.40 -21.27
CA PHE A 173 18.95 26.95 -20.18
C PHE A 173 20.46 26.66 -20.26
N ASP A 174 20.99 26.35 -21.45
CA ASP A 174 22.42 26.12 -21.66
C ASP A 174 23.22 27.42 -21.87
N ALA A 175 22.98 28.45 -21.05
CA ALA A 175 23.74 29.70 -21.07
C ALA A 175 24.16 30.14 -19.65
N PRO A 176 25.47 30.17 -19.33
CA PRO A 176 25.94 30.70 -18.07
C PRO A 176 25.86 32.23 -18.09
N GLY A 177 24.85 32.79 -17.42
CA GLY A 177 24.74 34.22 -17.14
C GLY A 177 25.69 34.63 -16.02
N THR A 178 26.71 35.42 -16.38
CA THR A 178 27.63 36.12 -15.49
C THR A 178 26.92 36.93 -14.39
N ALA A 179 27.21 36.61 -13.12
CA ALA A 179 27.06 37.55 -12.01
C ALA A 179 28.35 37.51 -11.17
N ALA A 180 29.00 38.67 -11.09
CA ALA A 180 30.26 38.89 -10.42
C ALA A 180 30.11 38.93 -8.89
N GLY A 181 31.05 38.29 -8.19
CA GLY A 181 31.67 38.82 -6.98
C GLY A 181 30.96 38.62 -5.63
N ALA A 182 31.20 37.50 -4.96
CA ALA A 182 31.47 37.44 -3.52
C ALA A 182 32.22 36.14 -3.16
N ALA A 183 33.26 36.28 -2.32
CA ALA A 183 34.39 35.37 -2.10
C ALA A 183 34.08 33.89 -1.77
N GLN A 184 34.83 32.98 -2.40
CA GLN A 184 35.01 31.60 -1.96
C GLN A 184 36.13 31.52 -0.89
N PRO A 185 35.98 30.74 0.20
CA PRO A 185 37.13 30.32 0.99
C PRO A 185 37.85 29.16 0.28
N GLN A 186 39.17 29.28 0.16
CA GLN A 186 40.04 28.22 -0.38
C GLN A 186 39.95 26.93 0.46
N PRO A 187 39.97 25.74 -0.16
CA PRO A 187 40.08 24.48 0.56
C PRO A 187 41.51 24.28 1.08
N GLN A 188 41.66 24.15 2.39
CA GLN A 188 42.89 23.67 3.02
C GLN A 188 43.05 22.17 2.78
N ALA A 189 44.27 21.75 2.44
CA ALA A 189 44.65 20.37 2.23
C ALA A 189 44.57 19.54 3.54
N PRO A 190 44.13 18.28 3.50
CA PRO A 190 44.25 17.38 4.65
C PRO A 190 45.71 16.91 4.82
N PRO A 191 46.24 16.75 6.05
CA PRO A 191 47.54 16.15 6.25
C PRO A 191 47.50 14.63 6.00
N ALA A 192 48.65 14.14 5.52
CA ALA A 192 48.91 12.79 5.09
C ALA A 192 49.15 11.78 6.23
N GLY A 193 48.83 10.52 5.94
CA GLY A 193 49.23 9.32 6.68
C GLY A 193 48.04 8.37 6.83
N GLY A 194 48.05 7.11 6.41
CA GLY A 194 49.07 6.22 5.88
C GLY A 194 48.50 4.79 5.95
N TYR A 195 49.09 3.85 5.20
CA TYR A 195 48.74 2.43 5.06
C TYR A 195 47.54 2.16 4.11
N GLY A 196 47.66 1.44 3.01
CA GLY A 196 48.71 0.53 2.54
C GLY A 196 48.01 -0.64 1.86
N ALA A 197 47.97 -0.63 0.53
CA ALA A 197 47.43 -1.74 -0.26
C ALA A 197 48.38 -2.95 -0.19
N SER A 198 47.84 -4.17 -0.05
CA SER A 198 48.31 -5.32 -0.80
C SER A 198 47.36 -6.52 -0.71
N SER A 199 47.19 -7.11 -1.88
CA SER A 199 46.61 -8.41 -2.23
C SER A 199 47.25 -9.61 -1.51
N PHE A 200 46.54 -10.75 -1.46
CA PHE A 200 46.96 -12.12 -1.85
C PHE A 200 45.85 -13.11 -1.39
N ALA A 201 45.14 -13.82 -2.28
CA ALA A 201 45.43 -15.13 -2.88
C ALA A 201 45.04 -16.35 -2.01
N GLN A 202 44.49 -17.37 -2.68
CA GLN A 202 44.00 -18.66 -2.18
C GLN A 202 45.10 -19.56 -1.59
N SER A 203 44.74 -20.38 -0.58
CA SER A 203 45.10 -21.80 -0.49
C SER A 203 44.34 -22.46 0.67
N GLY A 204 43.75 -23.64 0.45
CA GLY A 204 43.10 -24.44 1.51
C GLY A 204 44.03 -25.46 2.18
N SER A 205 43.63 -25.97 3.35
CA SER A 205 43.64 -27.40 3.72
C SER A 205 43.21 -27.62 5.17
N ALA A 206 42.61 -28.79 5.40
CA ALA A 206 41.99 -29.36 6.60
C ALA A 206 42.78 -29.33 7.94
N GLY A 207 42.04 -29.46 9.05
CA GLY A 207 42.58 -30.04 10.29
C GLY A 207 41.91 -29.61 11.62
N THR A 208 40.87 -30.34 12.04
CA THR A 208 40.50 -30.76 13.41
C THR A 208 40.86 -29.90 14.65
N GLY A 209 39.87 -29.67 15.52
CA GLY A 209 40.10 -29.41 16.95
C GLY A 209 38.97 -28.67 17.65
N ALA A 210 38.16 -29.37 18.43
CA ALA A 210 37.08 -28.83 19.24
C ALA A 210 37.59 -28.13 20.51
N THR A 211 36.96 -27.00 20.89
CA THR A 211 36.64 -26.64 22.29
C THR A 211 35.55 -25.57 22.33
N ALA A 212 34.68 -25.69 23.33
CA ALA A 212 33.48 -24.91 23.55
C ALA A 212 33.77 -23.51 24.12
N ALA A 213 32.97 -22.52 23.72
CA ALA A 213 32.75 -21.26 24.44
C ALA A 213 31.35 -20.73 24.11
N ALA A 214 30.63 -20.32 25.16
CA ALA A 214 29.24 -19.85 25.14
C ALA A 214 29.08 -18.46 24.49
N PRO A 215 27.91 -18.12 23.92
CA PRO A 215 27.67 -16.78 23.40
C PRO A 215 27.19 -15.82 24.50
N GLU A 216 27.83 -14.65 24.49
CA GLU A 216 27.55 -13.45 25.25
C GLU A 216 26.17 -12.86 24.89
N VAL A 217 25.43 -12.48 25.91
CA VAL A 217 24.11 -11.82 25.83
C VAL A 217 24.32 -10.33 25.56
N VAL A 218 23.69 -9.80 24.51
CA VAL A 218 23.64 -8.34 24.27
C VAL A 218 22.23 -7.86 24.61
N GLU A 219 22.15 -7.04 25.65
CA GLU A 219 20.92 -6.50 26.22
C GLU A 219 20.19 -5.53 25.27
N GLY A 220 18.86 -5.62 25.28
CA GLY A 220 17.94 -4.83 24.48
C GLY A 220 17.71 -3.43 25.04
N VAL A 221 17.54 -2.47 24.13
CA VAL A 221 17.05 -1.13 24.42
C VAL A 221 15.52 -1.16 24.45
N VAL A 222 14.94 -1.04 25.65
CA VAL A 222 13.51 -0.81 25.88
C VAL A 222 13.30 0.71 25.98
N LEU A 223 12.41 1.25 25.14
CA LEU A 223 11.99 2.65 25.19
C LEU A 223 10.70 2.78 26.00
N GLU A 224 10.80 3.33 27.21
CA GLU A 224 9.68 3.70 28.09
C GLU A 224 9.07 5.06 27.66
N PRO A 225 7.74 5.21 27.56
CA PRO A 225 7.11 6.50 27.29
C PRO A 225 7.01 7.37 28.57
N SER A 226 7.52 8.58 28.46
CA SER A 226 7.59 9.58 29.53
C SER A 226 6.21 10.15 29.88
N SER A 227 5.86 10.08 31.16
CA SER A 227 4.69 10.73 31.75
C SER A 227 4.94 12.24 31.93
N THR A 228 4.09 13.08 31.34
CA THR A 228 4.04 14.51 31.67
C THR A 228 2.81 14.75 32.56
N GLN A 229 3.06 14.94 33.85
CA GLN A 229 2.05 15.41 34.81
C GLN A 229 1.63 16.85 34.48
N ARG A 230 0.31 17.09 34.38
CA ARG A 230 -0.30 18.40 34.64
C ARG A 230 -1.35 18.24 35.74
N SER A 231 -1.34 19.22 36.63
CA SER A 231 -1.97 19.28 37.95
C SER A 231 -3.51 19.31 37.94
N GLN A 232 -4.05 18.87 39.08
CA GLN A 232 -5.46 18.70 39.45
C GLN A 232 -6.27 19.99 39.64
N GLY A 233 -7.60 19.83 39.55
CA GLY A 233 -8.65 20.52 40.31
C GLY A 233 -9.99 20.45 39.55
N GLY A 234 -11.12 19.94 40.04
CA GLY A 234 -11.55 19.34 41.30
C GLY A 234 -13.10 19.16 41.25
N GLY A 235 -13.65 18.21 42.02
CA GLY A 235 -15.11 18.02 42.27
C GLY A 235 -15.73 16.81 41.54
N SER A 236 -15.73 15.61 42.15
CA SER A 236 -16.77 15.02 43.02
C SER A 236 -18.11 14.78 42.28
N THR A 237 -18.73 13.61 42.27
CA THR A 237 -19.02 12.63 43.34
C THR A 237 -19.42 11.27 42.71
N GLY A 238 -19.28 10.18 43.47
CA GLY A 238 -20.25 9.05 43.39
C GLY A 238 -19.74 7.64 43.04
N SER A 239 -19.27 6.92 44.07
CA SER A 239 -19.53 5.50 44.39
C SER A 239 -19.51 4.44 43.26
N SER A 240 -18.48 3.60 43.17
CA SER A 240 -18.33 2.29 43.85
C SER A 240 -19.32 1.21 43.40
N LEU A 241 -18.83 0.16 42.73
CA LEU A 241 -18.73 -1.21 43.27
C LEU A 241 -18.26 -2.20 42.18
N VAL A 242 -17.31 -3.04 42.57
CA VAL A 242 -16.63 -4.09 41.80
C VAL A 242 -17.60 -5.23 41.44
N SER A 243 -17.50 -5.75 40.21
CA SER A 243 -17.66 -7.19 39.99
C SER A 243 -16.75 -7.67 38.86
N ASP A 244 -15.67 -8.36 39.23
CA ASP A 244 -14.86 -9.18 38.35
C ASP A 244 -15.68 -10.39 37.86
N LYS A 245 -16.05 -10.38 36.58
CA LYS A 245 -16.29 -11.60 35.79
C LYS A 245 -15.73 -11.40 34.38
N PRO A 246 -15.00 -12.37 33.81
CA PRO A 246 -14.53 -12.29 32.44
C PRO A 246 -15.74 -12.30 31.50
N PHE A 247 -15.79 -11.33 30.58
CA PHE A 247 -16.83 -11.25 29.56
C PHE A 247 -16.68 -12.43 28.59
N SER A 248 -17.76 -13.17 28.39
CA SER A 248 -17.85 -14.33 27.48
C SER A 248 -17.62 -13.91 26.03
N THR A 249 -16.77 -14.63 25.29
CA THR A 249 -16.37 -14.36 23.89
C THR A 249 -17.27 -15.03 22.85
N ALA A 250 -18.50 -15.45 23.22
CA ALA A 250 -19.41 -16.15 22.32
C ALA A 250 -20.23 -15.23 21.38
N ASP A 251 -20.31 -13.92 21.65
CA ASP A 251 -21.24 -13.00 20.96
C ASP A 251 -20.61 -12.29 19.73
N ASP A 252 -19.27 -12.19 19.66
CA ASP A 252 -18.59 -11.46 18.58
C ASP A 252 -18.55 -12.24 17.25
N GLY A 253 -18.58 -13.58 17.30
CA GLY A 253 -18.52 -14.44 16.12
C GLY A 253 -19.80 -14.38 15.29
N ASP A 254 -20.96 -14.51 15.95
CA ASP A 254 -22.27 -14.40 15.31
C ASP A 254 -22.52 -12.97 14.81
N TRP A 255 -22.01 -11.97 15.54
CA TRP A 255 -22.12 -10.57 15.14
C TRP A 255 -21.33 -10.23 13.87
N ALA A 256 -20.11 -10.76 13.76
CA ALA A 256 -19.29 -10.61 12.55
C ALA A 256 -19.90 -11.36 11.35
N ALA A 257 -20.48 -12.55 11.57
CA ALA A 257 -21.17 -13.30 10.52
C ALA A 257 -22.41 -12.56 10.00
N LEU A 258 -23.16 -11.92 10.89
CA LEU A 258 -24.36 -11.18 10.54
C LEU A 258 -24.07 -9.87 9.78
N LYS A 259 -22.99 -9.14 10.12
CA LYS A 259 -22.53 -7.97 9.34
C LYS A 259 -22.09 -8.33 7.92
N ARG A 260 -21.72 -9.60 7.66
CA ARG A 260 -21.31 -10.08 6.33
C ARG A 260 -22.48 -10.49 5.44
N SER A 261 -23.68 -10.67 5.98
CA SER A 261 -24.87 -11.16 5.27
C SER A 261 -25.97 -10.10 5.13
N ARG A 262 -25.61 -8.82 5.24
CA ARG A 262 -26.56 -7.68 5.22
C ARG A 262 -25.95 -6.47 4.51
N PHE A 263 -26.82 -5.67 3.89
CA PHE A 263 -26.45 -4.43 3.21
C PHE A 263 -27.31 -3.28 3.68
N PHE A 264 -26.72 -2.10 3.81
CA PHE A 264 -27.47 -0.86 3.89
C PHE A 264 -27.71 -0.32 2.49
N ARG A 265 -28.98 -0.14 2.13
CA ARG A 265 -29.32 0.68 0.97
C ARG A 265 -29.42 2.12 1.46
N VAL A 266 -28.60 3.00 0.89
CA VAL A 266 -28.59 4.43 1.20
C VAL A 266 -29.12 5.17 -0.01
N ARG A 267 -30.16 5.99 0.19
CA ARG A 267 -30.71 6.88 -0.82
C ARG A 267 -30.70 8.31 -0.32
N ILE A 268 -30.22 9.22 -1.16
CA ILE A 268 -30.27 10.66 -0.94
C ILE A 268 -31.00 11.26 -2.13
N CYS A 269 -32.08 11.98 -1.86
CA CYS A 269 -32.82 12.70 -2.89
C CYS A 269 -33.07 14.14 -2.48
N ASP A 270 -33.27 15.00 -3.47
CA ASP A 270 -33.73 16.36 -3.20
C ASP A 270 -35.14 16.33 -2.58
N ALA A 271 -35.32 16.96 -1.41
CA ALA A 271 -36.57 16.81 -0.65
C ALA A 271 -37.79 17.37 -1.40
N LYS A 272 -37.59 18.38 -2.25
CA LYS A 272 -38.64 19.09 -3.00
C LYS A 272 -38.94 18.44 -4.34
N THR A 273 -37.91 18.15 -5.12
CA THR A 273 -38.04 17.62 -6.48
C THR A 273 -38.09 16.09 -6.53
N LYS A 274 -37.75 15.42 -5.41
CA LYS A 274 -37.61 13.96 -5.29
C LYS A 274 -36.58 13.34 -6.24
N LEU A 275 -35.72 14.16 -6.84
CA LEU A 275 -34.66 13.71 -7.74
C LEU A 275 -33.60 12.94 -6.94
N SER A 276 -33.30 11.71 -7.36
CA SER A 276 -32.28 10.89 -6.70
C SER A 276 -30.89 11.45 -7.00
N LYS A 277 -30.15 11.85 -5.96
CA LYS A 277 -28.76 12.33 -6.05
C LYS A 277 -27.77 11.19 -5.85
N LEU A 278 -28.11 10.24 -4.99
CA LEU A 278 -27.31 9.06 -4.71
C LEU A 278 -28.24 7.91 -4.32
N GLU A 279 -28.00 6.75 -4.89
CA GLU A 279 -28.61 5.49 -4.45
C GLU A 279 -27.56 4.39 -4.54
N THR A 280 -27.19 3.80 -3.40
CA THR A 280 -26.10 2.83 -3.32
C THR A 280 -26.36 1.78 -2.25
N ARG A 281 -25.73 0.62 -2.41
CA ARG A 281 -25.80 -0.52 -1.48
C ARG A 281 -24.43 -0.73 -0.88
N ILE A 282 -24.36 -0.75 0.45
CA ILE A 282 -23.10 -0.77 1.18
C ILE A 282 -23.12 -1.92 2.18
N PRO A 283 -22.11 -2.81 2.16
CA PRO A 283 -21.99 -3.90 3.12
C PRO A 283 -22.04 -3.41 4.58
N ALA A 284 -22.78 -4.11 5.45
CA ALA A 284 -22.93 -3.72 6.86
C ALA A 284 -21.63 -3.88 7.69
N ASN A 285 -20.61 -4.57 7.17
CA ASN A 285 -19.27 -4.60 7.76
C ASN A 285 -18.47 -3.30 7.55
N PHE A 286 -18.95 -2.37 6.72
CA PHE A 286 -18.27 -1.12 6.35
C PHE A 286 -18.81 0.12 7.09
N ILE A 287 -19.68 -0.06 8.11
CA ILE A 287 -20.35 1.02 8.86
C ILE A 287 -19.38 2.10 9.36
N GLY A 288 -18.22 1.70 9.91
CA GLY A 288 -17.25 2.65 10.49
C GLY A 288 -16.63 3.61 9.47
N SER A 289 -16.58 3.23 8.19
CA SER A 289 -16.04 4.06 7.11
C SER A 289 -17.14 4.79 6.32
N LEU A 290 -18.41 4.50 6.60
CA LEU A 290 -19.55 5.03 5.86
C LEU A 290 -19.72 6.54 6.08
N ALA A 291 -19.52 7.01 7.31
CA ALA A 291 -19.55 8.45 7.64
C ALA A 291 -18.48 9.26 6.91
N THR A 292 -17.41 8.60 6.44
CA THR A 292 -16.34 9.23 5.64
C THR A 292 -16.74 9.35 4.17
N MET A 293 -17.53 8.41 3.63
CA MET A 293 -17.99 8.43 2.23
C MET A 293 -19.26 9.25 2.04
N VAL A 294 -20.12 9.32 3.06
CA VAL A 294 -21.37 10.09 3.03
C VAL A 294 -21.40 10.96 4.29
N PRO A 295 -20.80 12.17 4.26
CA PRO A 295 -20.72 13.06 5.42
C PRO A 295 -22.09 13.38 6.03
N GLN A 296 -23.16 13.34 5.22
CA GLN A 296 -24.52 13.66 5.63
C GLN A 296 -25.10 12.68 6.66
N ILE A 297 -24.52 11.48 6.82
CA ILE A 297 -24.94 10.50 7.83
C ILE A 297 -24.07 10.53 9.10
N ALA A 298 -23.09 11.46 9.17
CA ALA A 298 -22.24 11.61 10.34
C ALA A 298 -23.09 11.99 11.57
N GLY A 299 -23.06 11.15 12.59
CA GLY A 299 -23.88 11.29 13.81
C GLY A 299 -25.00 10.25 13.96
N VAL A 300 -25.29 9.44 12.93
CA VAL A 300 -26.22 8.31 13.03
C VAL A 300 -25.48 7.08 13.57
N ASN A 301 -25.93 6.54 14.71
CA ASN A 301 -25.35 5.33 15.31
C ASN A 301 -25.86 4.04 14.63
N LEU A 302 -25.43 3.81 13.39
CA LEU A 302 -25.89 2.69 12.56
C LEU A 302 -25.57 1.32 13.17
N ASP A 303 -24.51 1.21 13.98
CA ASP A 303 -24.14 -0.02 14.69
C ASP A 303 -25.17 -0.41 15.76
N GLU A 304 -25.77 0.58 16.44
CA GLU A 304 -26.82 0.35 17.44
C GLU A 304 -28.16 0.02 16.78
N MET A 305 -28.47 0.70 15.67
CA MET A 305 -29.69 0.44 14.88
C MET A 305 -29.67 -0.96 14.26
N LEU A 306 -28.50 -1.42 13.78
CA LEU A 306 -28.33 -2.79 13.30
C LEU A 306 -28.53 -3.82 14.41
N ARG A 307 -28.01 -3.57 15.62
CA ARG A 307 -28.22 -4.46 16.78
C ARG A 307 -29.70 -4.56 17.15
N ALA A 308 -30.41 -3.43 17.16
CA ALA A 308 -31.83 -3.39 17.48
C ALA A 308 -32.70 -4.09 16.40
N ALA A 309 -32.32 -3.96 15.13
CA ALA A 309 -32.99 -4.62 14.00
C ALA A 309 -32.84 -6.15 14.05
N VAL A 310 -31.65 -6.63 14.39
CA VAL A 310 -31.34 -8.06 14.51
C VAL A 310 -31.99 -8.70 15.72
N GLY A 311 -32.15 -7.94 16.80
CA GLY A 311 -32.91 -8.36 17.98
C GLY A 311 -34.44 -8.40 17.77
N GLY A 312 -34.94 -8.19 16.55
CA GLY A 312 -36.37 -8.23 16.22
C GLY A 312 -37.20 -7.07 16.77
N LYS A 313 -36.55 -5.96 17.17
CA LYS A 313 -37.20 -4.81 17.82
C LYS A 313 -37.57 -3.68 16.85
N LEU A 314 -37.24 -3.80 15.57
CA LEU A 314 -37.53 -2.81 14.51
C LEU A 314 -38.20 -3.48 13.33
N ASP A 315 -39.14 -2.76 12.72
CA ASP A 315 -39.77 -3.13 11.46
C ASP A 315 -38.81 -2.84 10.29
N LEU A 316 -38.51 -3.88 9.50
CA LEU A 316 -37.59 -3.80 8.35
C LEU A 316 -38.29 -3.40 7.05
N SER A 317 -39.60 -3.21 7.06
CA SER A 317 -40.36 -2.74 5.91
C SER A 317 -40.23 -1.23 5.68
N GLU A 318 -39.79 -0.49 6.70
CA GLU A 318 -39.57 0.95 6.67
C GLU A 318 -38.06 1.31 6.69
N PRO A 319 -37.69 2.51 6.20
CA PRO A 319 -36.31 2.98 6.33
C PRO A 319 -35.93 3.13 7.81
N LEU A 320 -34.80 2.56 8.20
CA LEU A 320 -34.20 2.72 9.52
C LEU A 320 -33.91 4.20 9.82
N VAL A 321 -33.50 4.95 8.81
CA VAL A 321 -33.20 6.38 8.91
C VAL A 321 -34.00 7.11 7.85
N ASN A 322 -34.72 8.17 8.23
CA ASN A 322 -35.51 8.99 7.31
C ASN A 322 -35.61 10.43 7.86
N TYR A 323 -34.72 11.33 7.41
CA TYR A 323 -34.78 12.73 7.80
C TYR A 323 -34.31 13.67 6.68
N GLU A 324 -34.77 14.92 6.74
CA GLU A 324 -34.34 15.99 5.85
C GLU A 324 -33.15 16.74 6.46
N THR A 325 -32.09 16.95 5.68
CA THR A 325 -30.93 17.73 6.08
C THR A 325 -31.24 19.22 5.98
N GLY A 326 -30.48 20.06 6.71
CA GLY A 326 -30.57 21.52 6.58
C GLY A 326 -30.22 22.06 5.19
N THR A 327 -29.69 21.23 4.29
CA THR A 327 -29.39 21.54 2.88
C THR A 327 -30.54 21.19 1.91
N GLY A 328 -31.65 20.65 2.42
CA GLY A 328 -32.83 20.28 1.62
C GLY A 328 -32.76 18.91 0.98
N ASP A 329 -31.92 18.01 1.50
CA ASP A 329 -31.81 16.62 1.04
C ASP A 329 -32.57 15.68 1.98
N LEU A 330 -33.35 14.76 1.43
CA LEU A 330 -33.96 13.67 2.17
C LEU A 330 -33.05 12.45 2.15
N VAL A 331 -32.56 12.06 3.32
CA VAL A 331 -31.67 10.90 3.52
C VAL A 331 -32.49 9.72 4.04
N GLN A 332 -32.44 8.61 3.32
CA GLN A 332 -33.14 7.37 3.66
C GLN A 332 -32.18 6.19 3.68
N ILE A 333 -32.24 5.37 4.72
CA ILE A 333 -31.42 4.15 4.85
C ILE A 333 -32.31 2.96 5.17
N TRP A 334 -32.19 1.90 4.38
CA TRP A 334 -32.85 0.61 4.63
C TRP A 334 -31.82 -0.45 4.96
N LEU A 335 -32.23 -1.45 5.73
CA LEU A 335 -31.47 -2.67 5.93
C LEU A 335 -32.03 -3.77 5.03
N GLU A 336 -31.18 -4.28 4.15
CA GLU A 336 -31.51 -5.35 3.22
C GLU A 336 -30.75 -6.64 3.58
N GLN A 337 -31.30 -7.76 3.11
CA GLN A 337 -30.64 -9.05 3.15
C GLN A 337 -29.57 -9.16 2.07
#